data_AF-A0A4Q3LL62-F1
#
_entry.id   AF-A0A4Q3LL62-F1
#
_cell.length_a   1.000
_cell.length_b   1.000
_cell.length_c   1.000
_cell.angle_alpha   90.00
_cell.angle_beta   90.00
_cell.angle_gamma   90.00
#
_symmetry.space_group_name_H-M   'P 1'
#
loop_
_entity.id
_entity.type
_entity.pdbx_description
1 polymer ?
#
loop_
_entity_poly.entity_id
_entity_poly.type
_entity_poly.pdbx_seq_one_letter_code
_entity_poly.pdbx_strand_id
1 'polypeptide(L)'
;MDPSSPSILAAREFAAQYERWGKDTAFLDGNWIETEDLDWRFGAKGFAHIESEIAQLQQLMQDDRDRYMAEIEAQADGLPGYVIAFIGASQERHPWTIELIQCGLAMGNVAYMRWKSLYRRVRPSFLCPALAPPFGPPGHPAFPSGHATLGHLIALLLLEIPALCARYGLFKANAQGAPAVRGGPVSRTDLQKTQPINSPLLWLAARLAKNRERLGVHYPSDSAAGRHLAANMWHALLHEKDVNKKITCPTLLSVLARAKAEWPQ
;
A
#
# COMPACT_ATOMS: atom_id res chain seq x y z
N MET A 1 6.74 -18.39 13.55
CA MET A 1 5.55 -18.21 12.69
C MET A 1 5.01 -19.60 12.40
N ASP A 2 3.72 -19.83 12.64
CA ASP A 2 3.07 -21.12 12.35
C ASP A 2 2.82 -21.25 10.84
N PRO A 3 3.45 -22.20 10.13
CA PRO A 3 3.28 -22.39 8.68
C PRO A 3 1.84 -22.72 8.25
N SER A 4 0.99 -23.12 9.20
CA SER A 4 -0.43 -23.41 8.97
C SER A 4 -1.34 -22.20 9.15
N SER A 5 -0.80 -21.04 9.55
CA SER A 5 -1.59 -19.81 9.70
C SER A 5 -2.30 -19.42 8.38
N PRO A 6 -3.56 -18.95 8.45
CA PRO A 6 -4.33 -18.54 7.27
C PRO A 6 -3.59 -17.51 6.40
N SER A 7 -2.91 -16.55 7.01
CA SER A 7 -2.10 -15.54 6.32
C SER A 7 -0.97 -16.12 5.48
N ILE A 8 -0.26 -17.14 5.98
CA ILE A 8 0.77 -17.84 5.20
C ILE A 8 0.15 -18.63 4.06
N LEU A 9 -0.98 -19.31 4.28
CA LEU A 9 -1.69 -20.05 3.24
C LEU A 9 -2.21 -19.12 2.14
N ALA A 10 -2.82 -17.99 2.50
CA ALA A 10 -3.27 -16.97 1.55
C ALA A 10 -2.10 -16.42 0.71
N ALA A 11 -0.96 -16.14 1.35
CA ALA A 11 0.23 -15.70 0.63
C ALA A 11 0.76 -16.76 -0.35
N ARG A 12 0.70 -18.05 0.00
CA ARG A 12 1.09 -19.16 -0.91
C ARG A 12 0.14 -19.28 -2.09
N GLU A 13 -1.17 -19.20 -1.87
CA GLU A 13 -2.19 -19.22 -2.93
C GLU A 13 -2.01 -18.05 -3.92
N PHE A 14 -1.76 -16.84 -3.39
CA PHE A 14 -1.44 -15.66 -4.18
C PHE A 14 -0.13 -15.84 -4.96
N ALA A 15 0.94 -16.30 -4.29
CA ALA A 15 2.26 -16.49 -4.89
C ALA A 15 2.27 -17.56 -5.98
N ALA A 16 1.49 -18.63 -5.85
CA ALA A 16 1.39 -19.69 -6.85
C ALA A 16 0.91 -19.18 -8.22
N GLN A 17 0.23 -18.03 -8.25
CA GLN A 17 -0.28 -17.40 -9.47
C GLN A 17 0.62 -16.27 -9.97
N TYR A 18 1.93 -16.29 -9.64
CA TYR A 18 2.90 -15.24 -10.01
C TYR A 18 2.94 -14.93 -11.51
N GLU A 19 2.63 -15.90 -12.36
CA GLU A 19 2.56 -15.72 -13.82
C GLU A 19 1.52 -14.66 -14.24
N ARG A 20 0.49 -14.41 -13.41
CA ARG A 20 -0.59 -13.45 -13.66
C ARG A 20 -0.26 -12.02 -13.22
N TRP A 21 0.65 -11.86 -12.26
CA TRP A 21 0.88 -10.56 -11.59
C TRP A 21 2.35 -10.12 -11.47
N GLY A 22 3.31 -11.04 -11.60
CA GLY A 22 4.73 -10.82 -11.28
C GLY A 22 5.68 -10.86 -12.49
N LYS A 23 5.17 -10.70 -13.71
CA LYS A 23 5.94 -10.62 -14.97
C LYS A 23 6.10 -9.19 -15.45
N ASP A 24 7.19 -8.90 -16.16
CA ASP A 24 7.45 -7.56 -16.72
C ASP A 24 6.42 -7.18 -17.81
N THR A 25 5.91 -8.16 -18.56
CA THR A 25 4.82 -7.95 -19.53
C THR A 25 3.50 -7.52 -18.89
N ALA A 26 3.36 -7.64 -17.56
CA ALA A 26 2.17 -7.19 -16.83
C ALA A 26 1.97 -5.66 -16.88
N PHE A 27 3.00 -4.92 -17.34
CA PHE A 27 2.91 -3.51 -17.72
C PHE A 27 2.02 -3.26 -18.95
N LEU A 28 2.02 -4.15 -19.95
CA LEU A 28 1.36 -3.91 -21.24
C LEU A 28 -0.10 -4.40 -21.29
N ASP A 29 -0.43 -5.45 -20.53
CA ASP A 29 -1.76 -6.09 -20.60
C ASP A 29 -2.59 -6.02 -19.30
N GLY A 30 -1.96 -5.64 -18.16
CA GLY A 30 -2.55 -5.75 -16.82
C GLY A 30 -2.61 -4.47 -15.98
N ASN A 31 -1.78 -3.46 -16.30
CA ASN A 31 -1.66 -2.19 -15.57
C ASN A 31 -1.48 -2.36 -14.05
N TRP A 32 -0.52 -3.18 -13.62
CA TRP A 32 -0.23 -3.40 -12.19
C TRP A 32 0.49 -2.21 -11.52
N ILE A 33 1.21 -1.45 -12.32
CA ILE A 33 1.92 -0.20 -12.00
C ILE A 33 1.56 0.76 -13.14
N GLU A 34 1.37 2.04 -12.85
CA GLU A 34 0.99 3.03 -13.85
C GLU A 34 2.23 3.48 -14.66
N THR A 35 2.03 4.03 -15.86
CA THR A 35 3.17 4.41 -16.73
C THR A 35 4.00 5.52 -16.12
N GLU A 36 3.33 6.48 -15.50
CA GLU A 36 3.91 7.66 -14.85
C GLU A 36 4.75 7.27 -13.62
N ASP A 37 4.46 6.14 -12.98
CA ASP A 37 5.29 5.61 -11.88
C ASP A 37 6.69 5.21 -12.33
N LEU A 38 6.89 5.03 -13.65
CA LEU A 38 8.14 4.61 -14.28
C LEU A 38 8.86 5.75 -15.01
N ASP A 39 8.41 7.00 -14.84
CA ASP A 39 9.03 8.18 -15.48
C ASP A 39 10.50 8.36 -15.13
N TRP A 40 10.95 7.80 -14.01
CA TRP A 40 12.36 7.78 -13.59
C TRP A 40 13.24 6.83 -14.42
N ARG A 41 12.67 5.96 -15.27
CA ARG A 41 13.44 5.01 -16.10
C ARG A 41 14.14 5.73 -17.26
N PHE A 42 15.41 5.34 -17.51
CA PHE A 42 16.29 5.57 -18.66
C PHE A 42 16.19 6.91 -19.45
N GLY A 43 17.35 7.55 -19.64
CA GLY A 43 17.52 8.73 -20.49
C GLY A 43 17.52 10.05 -19.72
N ALA A 44 17.79 11.15 -20.43
CA ALA A 44 17.94 12.48 -19.82
C ALA A 44 16.68 12.94 -19.05
N LYS A 45 15.48 12.56 -19.52
CA LYS A 45 14.22 12.88 -18.84
C LYS A 45 14.04 12.11 -17.52
N GLY A 46 14.47 10.84 -17.46
CA GLY A 46 14.37 10.03 -16.25
C GLY A 46 15.29 10.50 -15.14
N PHE A 47 16.52 10.93 -15.46
CA PHE A 47 17.42 11.49 -14.45
C PHE A 47 16.91 12.84 -13.92
N ALA A 48 16.42 13.73 -14.80
CA ALA A 48 15.81 14.98 -14.37
C ALA A 48 14.58 14.77 -13.45
N HIS A 49 13.81 13.71 -13.69
CA HIS A 49 12.73 13.32 -12.78
C HIS A 49 13.25 12.90 -11.41
N ILE A 50 14.30 12.07 -11.35
CA ILE A 50 14.95 11.67 -10.10
C ILE A 50 15.49 12.88 -9.33
N GLU A 51 16.14 13.83 -10.01
CA GLU A 51 16.65 15.05 -9.40
C GLU A 51 15.52 15.90 -8.78
N SER A 52 14.40 16.05 -9.50
CA SER A 52 13.21 16.72 -9.00
C SER A 52 12.64 16.05 -7.75
N GLU A 53 12.59 14.71 -7.72
CA GLU A 53 12.14 13.96 -6.55
C GLU A 53 13.11 14.13 -5.37
N ILE A 54 14.43 14.09 -5.61
CA ILE A 54 15.44 14.32 -4.55
C ILE A 54 15.28 15.73 -3.96
N ALA A 55 15.05 16.75 -4.78
CA ALA A 55 14.82 18.11 -4.29
C ALA A 55 13.60 18.19 -3.36
N GLN A 56 12.51 17.48 -3.68
CA GLN A 56 11.35 17.36 -2.79
C GLN A 56 11.70 16.65 -1.47
N LEU A 57 12.52 15.59 -1.51
CA LEU A 57 12.96 14.89 -0.30
C LEU A 57 13.84 15.78 0.59
N GLN A 58 14.67 16.65 0.00
CA GLN A 58 15.46 17.62 0.75
C GLN A 58 14.58 18.63 1.49
N GLN A 59 13.51 19.11 0.87
CA GLN A 59 12.52 19.98 1.53
C GLN A 59 11.84 19.25 2.68
N LEU A 60 11.35 18.02 2.46
CA LEU A 60 10.74 17.21 3.53
C LEU A 60 11.71 16.92 4.67
N MET A 61 12.99 16.70 4.37
CA MET A 61 14.02 16.52 5.37
C MET A 61 14.18 17.77 6.25
N GLN A 62 14.22 18.96 5.64
CA GLN A 62 14.48 20.22 6.32
C GLN A 62 13.27 20.71 7.12
N ASP A 63 12.07 20.58 6.56
CA ASP A 63 10.87 21.22 7.11
C ASP A 63 10.02 20.24 7.94
N ASP A 64 9.95 18.98 7.53
CA ASP A 64 8.96 18.02 8.02
C ASP A 64 9.57 16.93 8.92
N ARG A 65 10.78 16.43 8.60
CA ARG A 65 11.29 15.18 9.18
C ARG A 65 11.23 15.17 10.70
N ASP A 66 11.84 16.16 11.35
CA ASP A 66 11.90 16.26 12.81
C ASP A 66 10.50 16.23 13.45
N ARG A 67 9.57 17.02 12.90
CA ARG A 67 8.18 17.11 13.38
C ARG A 67 7.43 15.77 13.34
N TYR A 68 7.77 14.89 12.40
CA TYR A 68 7.10 13.61 12.23
C TYR A 68 7.95 12.41 12.70
N MET A 69 9.15 12.60 13.25
CA MET A 69 10.06 11.49 13.58
C MET A 69 9.45 10.43 14.49
N ALA A 70 8.73 10.83 15.54
CA ALA A 70 8.08 9.89 16.45
C ALA A 70 7.03 9.00 15.72
N GLU A 71 6.27 9.57 14.79
CA GLU A 71 5.32 8.80 13.96
C GLU A 71 6.07 7.91 12.96
N ILE A 72 7.14 8.41 12.35
CA ILE A 72 7.98 7.66 11.40
C ILE A 72 8.58 6.41 12.06
N GLU A 73 9.09 6.55 13.29
CA GLU A 73 9.64 5.45 14.09
C GLU A 73 8.57 4.43 14.46
N ALA A 74 7.45 4.88 15.04
CA ALA A 74 6.34 4.00 15.43
C ALA A 74 5.81 3.17 14.24
N GLN A 75 5.80 3.77 13.04
CA GLN A 75 5.32 3.13 11.82
C GLN A 75 6.36 2.25 11.12
N ALA A 76 7.65 2.33 11.45
CA ALA A 76 8.71 1.63 10.74
C ALA A 76 8.51 0.10 10.81
N ASP A 77 8.36 -0.42 12.02
CA ASP A 77 8.12 -1.84 12.29
C ASP A 77 6.72 -2.11 12.90
N GLY A 78 6.01 -1.06 13.32
CA GLY A 78 4.72 -1.13 14.02
C GLY A 78 3.46 -0.97 13.15
N LEU A 79 3.58 -1.06 11.81
CA LEU A 79 2.45 -0.83 10.88
C LEU A 79 1.16 -1.55 11.29
N PRO A 80 1.16 -2.87 11.61
CA PRO A 80 -0.07 -3.59 11.93
C PRO A 80 -0.73 -3.05 13.21
N GLY A 81 0.08 -2.78 14.24
CA GLY A 81 -0.40 -2.20 15.49
C GLY A 81 -1.00 -0.81 15.29
N TYR A 82 -0.40 0.01 14.42
CA TYR A 82 -0.89 1.33 14.10
C TYR A 82 -2.28 1.29 13.43
N VAL A 83 -2.50 0.36 12.50
CA VAL A 83 -3.80 0.16 11.83
C VAL A 83 -4.84 -0.41 12.81
N ILE A 84 -4.47 -1.40 13.62
CA ILE A 84 -5.35 -2.02 14.63
C ILE A 84 -5.87 -0.96 15.61
N ALA A 85 -4.97 -0.13 16.13
CA ALA A 85 -5.32 0.98 17.02
C ALA A 85 -6.25 1.99 16.32
N PHE A 86 -5.95 2.34 15.06
CA PHE A 86 -6.72 3.31 14.30
C PHE A 86 -8.18 2.88 14.07
N ILE A 87 -8.43 1.59 13.80
CA ILE A 87 -9.80 1.08 13.61
C ILE A 87 -10.48 0.69 14.92
N GLY A 88 -9.78 0.75 16.06
CA GLY A 88 -10.30 0.33 17.36
C GLY A 88 -10.49 -1.19 17.49
N ALA A 89 -9.71 -1.98 16.74
CA ALA A 89 -9.73 -3.43 16.80
C ALA A 89 -8.90 -3.96 17.98
N SER A 90 -9.12 -5.22 18.36
CA SER A 90 -8.40 -5.87 19.46
C SER A 90 -8.46 -7.38 19.27
N GLN A 91 -7.44 -8.12 19.72
CA GLN A 91 -7.36 -9.57 19.57
C GLN A 91 -8.57 -10.33 20.11
N GLU A 92 -9.16 -9.84 21.20
CA GLU A 92 -10.33 -10.45 21.83
C GLU A 92 -11.62 -10.33 21.00
N ARG A 93 -11.85 -9.15 20.41
CA ARG A 93 -13.10 -8.82 19.71
C ARG A 93 -13.03 -9.05 18.20
N HIS A 94 -11.84 -8.91 17.61
CA HIS A 94 -11.65 -8.92 16.16
C HIS A 94 -10.46 -9.79 15.70
N PRO A 95 -10.34 -11.05 16.15
CA PRO A 95 -9.22 -11.92 15.77
C PRO A 95 -9.10 -12.15 14.24
N TRP A 96 -10.21 -12.28 13.52
CA TRP A 96 -10.23 -12.47 12.06
C TRP A 96 -9.94 -11.20 11.29
N THR A 97 -10.33 -10.02 11.81
CA THR A 97 -9.90 -8.74 11.25
C THR A 97 -8.39 -8.57 11.38
N ILE A 98 -7.80 -9.00 12.51
CA ILE A 98 -6.35 -9.01 12.68
C ILE A 98 -5.70 -10.03 11.73
N GLU A 99 -6.28 -11.22 11.58
CA GLU A 99 -5.79 -12.20 10.60
C GLU A 99 -5.90 -11.67 9.16
N LEU A 100 -6.93 -10.89 8.83
CA LEU A 100 -7.07 -10.23 7.53
C LEU A 100 -5.94 -9.22 7.28
N ILE A 101 -5.55 -8.46 8.31
CA ILE A 101 -4.37 -7.58 8.27
C ILE A 101 -3.10 -8.42 8.01
N GLN A 102 -2.94 -9.56 8.69
CA GLN A 102 -1.82 -10.48 8.47
C GLN A 102 -1.79 -11.06 7.06
N CYS A 103 -2.95 -11.43 6.48
CA CYS A 103 -3.06 -11.84 5.08
C CYS A 103 -2.56 -10.74 4.13
N GLY A 104 -3.00 -9.49 4.36
CA GLY A 104 -2.53 -8.33 3.59
C GLY A 104 -1.02 -8.13 3.69
N LEU A 105 -0.44 -8.28 4.88
CA LEU A 105 1.00 -8.19 5.08
C LEU A 105 1.75 -9.28 4.32
N ALA A 106 1.33 -10.54 4.48
CA ALA A 106 2.00 -11.69 3.90
C ALA A 106 1.96 -11.65 2.36
N MET A 107 0.79 -11.38 1.77
CA MET A 107 0.65 -11.24 0.31
C MET A 107 1.41 -10.01 -0.22
N GLY A 108 1.29 -8.87 0.45
CA GLY A 108 1.95 -7.62 0.06
C GLY A 108 3.48 -7.76 0.04
N ASN A 109 4.05 -8.42 1.06
CA ASN A 109 5.49 -8.71 1.14
C ASN A 109 6.00 -9.51 -0.05
N VAL A 110 5.26 -10.54 -0.46
CA VAL A 110 5.61 -11.33 -1.66
C VAL A 110 5.54 -10.45 -2.91
N ALA A 111 4.47 -9.66 -3.06
CA ALA A 111 4.25 -8.85 -4.25
C ALA A 111 5.32 -7.78 -4.43
N TYR A 112 5.52 -6.88 -3.48
CA TYR A 112 6.45 -5.76 -3.69
C TYR A 112 7.91 -6.24 -3.76
N MET A 113 8.29 -7.33 -3.06
CA MET A 113 9.66 -7.86 -3.16
C MET A 113 9.96 -8.40 -4.56
N ARG A 114 8.96 -9.01 -5.21
CA ARG A 114 9.09 -9.42 -6.61
C ARG A 114 9.36 -8.22 -7.51
N TRP A 115 8.57 -7.16 -7.40
CA TRP A 115 8.76 -5.95 -8.20
C TRP A 115 10.10 -5.25 -7.90
N LYS A 116 10.53 -5.21 -6.64
CA LYS A 116 11.87 -4.72 -6.26
C LYS A 116 12.99 -5.50 -6.96
N SER A 117 12.86 -6.83 -7.05
CA SER A 117 13.84 -7.68 -7.73
C SER A 117 13.95 -7.41 -9.24
N LEU A 118 12.86 -6.95 -9.85
CA LEU A 118 12.76 -6.62 -11.28
C LEU A 118 13.37 -5.25 -11.57
N TYR A 119 12.91 -4.21 -10.87
CA TYR A 119 13.30 -2.82 -11.19
C TYR A 119 14.64 -2.40 -10.59
N ARG A 120 15.00 -2.96 -9.42
CA ARG A 120 16.28 -2.71 -8.75
C ARG A 120 16.65 -1.22 -8.61
N ARG A 121 15.65 -0.34 -8.44
CA ARG A 121 15.85 1.11 -8.34
C ARG A 121 16.75 1.45 -7.15
N VAL A 122 17.76 2.28 -7.41
CA VAL A 122 18.69 2.82 -6.42
C VAL A 122 17.96 3.76 -5.46
N ARG A 123 18.25 3.68 -4.16
CA ARG A 123 17.60 4.51 -3.13
C ARG A 123 18.04 5.98 -3.15
N PRO A 124 17.20 6.91 -2.65
CA PRO A 124 17.53 8.33 -2.63
C PRO A 124 18.82 8.64 -1.88
N SER A 125 19.00 8.05 -0.69
CA SER A 125 20.18 8.27 0.16
C SER A 125 21.50 7.78 -0.46
N PHE A 126 21.46 6.94 -1.50
CA PHE A 126 22.65 6.53 -2.23
C PHE A 126 23.07 7.58 -3.26
N LEU A 127 22.11 8.18 -3.96
CA LEU A 127 22.37 9.26 -4.94
C LEU A 127 22.62 10.61 -4.27
N CYS A 128 21.95 10.87 -3.15
CA CYS A 128 22.12 12.06 -2.33
C CYS A 128 22.42 11.67 -0.88
N PRO A 129 23.70 11.39 -0.53
CA PRO A 129 24.09 11.03 0.84
C PRO A 129 23.73 12.08 1.90
N ALA A 130 23.64 13.35 1.49
CA ALA A 130 23.24 14.46 2.36
C ALA A 130 21.79 14.35 2.89
N LEU A 131 20.95 13.47 2.33
CA LEU A 131 19.64 13.15 2.91
C LEU A 131 19.75 12.51 4.30
N ALA A 132 20.89 11.90 4.64
CA ALA A 132 21.25 11.40 5.97
C ALA A 132 20.07 10.77 6.74
N PRO A 133 19.45 9.68 6.23
CA PRO A 133 18.33 9.04 6.93
C PRO A 133 18.78 8.61 8.34
N PRO A 134 18.03 8.94 9.40
CA PRO A 134 18.39 8.61 10.78
C PRO A 134 18.54 7.11 11.07
N PHE A 135 17.79 6.28 10.35
CA PHE A 135 17.88 4.81 10.43
C PHE A 135 17.38 4.19 9.12
N GLY A 136 17.81 2.95 8.89
CA GLY A 136 17.77 2.39 7.53
C GLY A 136 18.72 3.17 6.60
N PRO A 137 18.77 2.86 5.30
CA PRO A 137 17.77 2.18 4.49
C PRO A 137 17.79 0.65 4.59
N PRO A 138 16.65 -0.03 4.31
CA PRO A 138 16.62 -1.49 4.18
C PRO A 138 17.55 -2.00 3.08
N GLY A 139 18.14 -3.19 3.27
CA GLY A 139 19.07 -3.87 2.36
C GLY A 139 18.45 -4.42 1.06
N HIS A 140 17.40 -3.79 0.54
CA HIS A 140 16.72 -4.13 -0.70
C HIS A 140 16.40 -2.86 -1.52
N PRO A 141 16.11 -2.99 -2.83
CA PRO A 141 15.84 -1.85 -3.72
C PRO A 141 14.70 -0.92 -3.29
N ALA A 142 14.67 0.29 -3.85
CA ALA A 142 13.71 1.34 -3.52
C ALA A 142 12.31 1.06 -4.09
N PHE A 143 12.20 0.76 -5.38
CA PHE A 143 10.92 0.74 -6.07
C PHE A 143 10.27 -0.66 -6.11
N PRO A 144 8.97 -0.81 -5.84
CA PRO A 144 8.05 0.18 -5.25
C PRO A 144 8.20 0.26 -3.72
N SER A 145 7.57 1.24 -3.07
CA SER A 145 7.61 1.40 -1.60
C SER A 145 6.80 0.29 -0.91
N GLY A 146 7.47 -0.47 -0.03
CA GLY A 146 6.84 -1.57 0.71
C GLY A 146 5.76 -1.09 1.68
N HIS A 147 6.07 -0.08 2.51
CA HIS A 147 5.08 0.53 3.43
C HIS A 147 3.88 1.12 2.69
N ALA A 148 4.09 1.71 1.51
CA ALA A 148 2.99 2.21 0.70
C ALA A 148 2.10 1.06 0.21
N THR A 149 2.68 -0.01 -0.33
CA THR A 149 1.91 -1.20 -0.77
C THR A 149 1.16 -1.86 0.39
N LEU A 150 1.84 -2.11 1.51
CA LEU A 150 1.22 -2.78 2.67
C LEU A 150 0.10 -1.92 3.26
N GLY A 151 0.35 -0.63 3.50
CA GLY A 151 -0.63 0.29 4.06
C GLY A 151 -1.89 0.39 3.21
N HIS A 152 -1.74 0.55 1.89
CA HIS A 152 -2.90 0.65 1.00
C HIS A 152 -3.63 -0.68 0.85
N LEU A 153 -2.91 -1.80 0.74
CA LEU A 153 -3.54 -3.11 0.57
C LEU A 153 -4.37 -3.46 1.81
N ILE A 154 -3.82 -3.25 3.01
CA ILE A 154 -4.53 -3.50 4.27
C ILE A 154 -5.75 -2.58 4.37
N ALA A 155 -5.61 -1.29 4.07
CA ALA A 155 -6.72 -0.35 4.07
C ALA A 155 -7.85 -0.82 3.12
N LEU A 156 -7.52 -1.24 1.91
CA LEU A 156 -8.49 -1.73 0.93
C LEU A 156 -9.18 -3.02 1.37
N LEU A 157 -8.45 -3.98 1.93
CA LEU A 157 -9.03 -5.20 2.50
C LEU A 157 -9.97 -4.91 3.67
N LEU A 158 -9.62 -3.97 4.54
CA LEU A 158 -10.48 -3.56 5.66
C LEU A 158 -11.74 -2.83 5.18
N LEU A 159 -11.64 -2.05 4.10
CA LEU A 159 -12.79 -1.35 3.49
C LEU A 159 -13.79 -2.29 2.80
N GLU A 160 -13.47 -3.57 2.64
CA GLU A 160 -14.45 -4.59 2.26
C GLU A 160 -15.44 -4.91 3.39
N ILE A 161 -15.10 -4.60 4.64
CA ILE A 161 -15.96 -4.80 5.81
C ILE A 161 -16.98 -3.64 5.86
N PRO A 162 -18.31 -3.90 5.75
CA PRO A 162 -19.31 -2.83 5.62
C PRO A 162 -19.26 -1.77 6.72
N ALA A 163 -19.10 -2.18 7.98
CA ALA A 163 -19.01 -1.25 9.11
C ALA A 163 -17.80 -0.32 9.03
N LEU A 164 -16.65 -0.86 8.63
CA LEU A 164 -15.42 -0.08 8.45
C LEU A 164 -15.53 0.81 7.21
N CYS A 165 -16.15 0.33 6.14
CA CYS A 165 -16.42 1.13 4.94
C CYS A 165 -17.31 2.34 5.26
N ALA A 166 -18.39 2.14 6.02
CA ALA A 166 -19.28 3.22 6.43
C ALA A 166 -18.58 4.30 7.27
N ARG A 167 -17.55 3.95 8.02
CA ARG A 167 -16.83 4.87 8.92
C ARG A 167 -15.55 5.47 8.30
N TYR A 168 -14.84 4.69 7.49
CA TYR A 168 -13.49 4.99 7.03
C TYR A 168 -13.32 4.92 5.50
N GLY A 169 -14.41 4.63 4.77
CA GLY A 169 -14.43 4.58 3.30
C GLY A 169 -14.33 5.94 2.64
N LEU A 170 -14.82 6.05 1.42
CA LEU A 170 -14.68 7.23 0.57
C LEU A 170 -15.77 8.26 0.87
N PHE A 171 -15.37 9.46 1.29
CA PHE A 171 -16.26 10.58 1.54
C PHE A 171 -16.36 11.47 0.29
N LYS A 172 -17.42 11.29 -0.51
CA LYS A 172 -17.71 12.15 -1.67
C LYS A 172 -18.60 13.31 -1.22
N ALA A 173 -18.25 14.54 -1.59
CA ALA A 173 -19.16 15.67 -1.38
C ALA A 173 -20.49 15.39 -2.10
N ASN A 174 -21.62 15.72 -1.49
CA ASN A 174 -22.90 15.59 -2.16
C ASN A 174 -23.04 16.62 -3.29
N ALA A 175 -24.09 16.52 -4.11
CA ALA A 175 -24.33 17.43 -5.24
C ALA A 175 -24.46 18.91 -4.82
N GLN A 176 -24.68 19.18 -3.53
CA GLN A 176 -24.80 20.51 -2.93
C GLN A 176 -23.50 20.95 -2.21
N GLY A 177 -22.41 20.20 -2.31
CA GLY A 177 -21.11 20.51 -1.72
C GLY A 177 -20.99 20.25 -0.22
N ALA A 178 -22.03 19.69 0.44
CA ALA A 178 -21.95 19.33 1.85
C ALA A 178 -21.11 18.05 2.04
N PRO A 179 -20.31 17.98 3.11
CA PRO A 179 -19.49 16.81 3.40
C PRO A 179 -20.37 15.58 3.68
N ALA A 180 -19.99 14.43 3.12
CA ALA A 180 -20.67 13.17 3.43
C ALA A 180 -20.55 12.83 4.92
N VAL A 181 -21.62 12.30 5.50
CA VAL A 181 -21.65 11.86 6.91
C VAL A 181 -21.14 10.42 7.06
N ARG A 182 -21.17 9.63 5.98
CA ARG A 182 -20.71 8.23 5.93
C ARG A 182 -19.78 8.01 4.75
N GLY A 183 -18.79 7.15 4.96
CA GLY A 183 -17.92 6.65 3.91
C GLY A 183 -18.66 5.70 2.98
N GLY A 184 -18.27 5.72 1.71
CA GLY A 184 -18.77 4.81 0.67
C GLY A 184 -17.70 3.86 0.14
N PRO A 185 -18.08 2.96 -0.78
CA PRO A 185 -17.14 2.05 -1.40
C PRO A 185 -16.09 2.80 -2.23
N VAL A 186 -14.89 2.23 -2.28
CA VAL A 186 -13.77 2.68 -3.12
C VAL A 186 -13.82 1.90 -4.43
N SER A 187 -13.46 2.53 -5.53
CA SER A 187 -13.27 1.87 -6.82
C SER A 187 -11.80 1.90 -7.25
N ARG A 188 -11.43 1.04 -8.21
CA ARG A 188 -10.06 1.00 -8.77
C ARG A 188 -9.63 2.37 -9.30
N THR A 189 -10.52 3.09 -9.97
CA THR A 189 -10.21 4.40 -10.58
C THR A 189 -9.97 5.51 -9.54
N ASP A 190 -10.56 5.41 -8.35
CA ASP A 190 -10.26 6.31 -7.23
C ASP A 190 -8.79 6.17 -6.77
N LEU A 191 -8.17 5.00 -7.03
CA LEU A 191 -6.82 4.65 -6.57
C LEU A 191 -5.71 4.95 -7.59
N GLN A 192 -6.02 5.15 -8.86
CA GLN A 192 -5.04 5.35 -9.95
C GLN A 192 -4.37 6.74 -9.99
N LYS A 193 -4.86 7.69 -9.19
CA LYS A 193 -4.31 9.05 -9.12
C LYS A 193 -3.32 9.14 -7.97
N THR A 194 -2.39 10.09 -8.02
CA THR A 194 -1.45 10.35 -6.90
C THR A 194 -2.04 11.24 -5.80
N GLN A 195 -3.15 11.92 -6.06
CA GLN A 195 -3.77 12.85 -5.12
C GLN A 195 -4.33 12.14 -3.87
N PRO A 196 -4.39 12.84 -2.72
CA PRO A 196 -4.99 12.31 -1.51
C PRO A 196 -6.42 11.84 -1.76
N ILE A 197 -6.75 10.64 -1.27
CA ILE A 197 -8.12 10.14 -1.28
C ILE A 197 -8.81 10.61 -0.01
N ASN A 198 -10.02 11.15 -0.14
CA ASN A 198 -10.84 11.54 1.00
C ASN A 198 -11.44 10.31 1.72
N SER A 199 -10.58 9.51 2.34
CA SER A 199 -10.91 8.32 3.11
C SER A 199 -9.95 8.22 4.29
N PRO A 200 -10.43 8.12 5.54
CA PRO A 200 -9.56 8.02 6.71
C PRO A 200 -8.54 6.87 6.66
N LEU A 201 -8.97 5.67 6.22
CA LEU A 201 -8.08 4.51 6.12
C LEU A 201 -7.03 4.68 5.00
N LEU A 202 -7.44 5.21 3.85
CA LEU A 202 -6.51 5.46 2.75
C LEU A 202 -5.60 6.67 3.00
N TRP A 203 -6.06 7.64 3.80
CA TRP A 203 -5.24 8.74 4.28
C TRP A 203 -4.16 8.24 5.24
N LEU A 204 -4.50 7.31 6.13
CA LEU A 204 -3.51 6.64 6.98
C LEU A 204 -2.46 5.90 6.14
N ALA A 205 -2.89 5.16 5.10
CA ALA A 205 -1.99 4.50 4.17
C ALA A 205 -1.07 5.48 3.42
N ALA A 206 -1.60 6.62 2.98
CA ALA A 206 -0.81 7.68 2.34
C ALA A 206 0.19 8.30 3.32
N ARG A 207 -0.15 8.47 4.60
CA ARG A 207 0.78 8.95 5.63
C ARG A 207 1.92 7.98 5.88
N LEU A 208 1.64 6.68 5.95
CA LEU A 208 2.66 5.64 6.07
C LEU A 208 3.70 5.75 4.94
N ALA A 209 3.22 5.96 3.71
CA ALA A 209 4.07 6.16 2.55
C ALA A 209 4.87 7.49 2.65
N LYS A 210 4.20 8.60 2.94
CA LYS A 210 4.81 9.93 3.05
C LYS A 210 5.89 9.99 4.14
N ASN A 211 5.70 9.25 5.23
CA ASN A 211 6.68 9.15 6.30
C ASN A 211 7.97 8.44 5.87
N ARG A 212 7.94 7.57 4.85
CA ARG A 212 9.16 7.01 4.25
C ARG A 212 9.87 8.00 3.32
N GLU A 213 9.14 8.89 2.67
CA GLU A 213 9.71 10.01 1.92
C GLU A 213 10.37 11.01 2.86
N ARG A 214 9.70 11.41 3.95
CA ARG A 214 10.26 12.30 4.99
C ARG A 214 11.54 11.74 5.61
N LEU A 215 11.59 10.42 5.83
CA LEU A 215 12.79 9.73 6.29
C LEU A 215 13.92 9.76 5.24
N GLY A 216 13.61 9.95 3.96
CA GLY A 216 14.58 10.00 2.86
C GLY A 216 14.91 8.63 2.24
N VAL A 217 14.08 7.60 2.47
CA VAL A 217 14.36 6.22 2.02
C VAL A 217 13.59 5.80 0.78
N HIS A 218 12.57 6.58 0.37
CA HIS A 218 11.73 6.34 -0.81
C HIS A 218 11.46 7.64 -1.56
N TYR A 219 11.36 7.57 -2.89
CA TYR A 219 10.91 8.67 -3.74
C TYR A 219 9.37 8.76 -3.76
N PRO A 220 8.77 9.93 -4.06
CA PRO A 220 7.32 10.06 -4.27
C PRO A 220 6.73 9.05 -5.26
N SER A 221 7.42 8.77 -6.37
CA SER A 221 7.02 7.75 -7.35
C SER A 221 7.10 6.32 -6.82
N ASP A 222 8.02 6.00 -5.87
CA ASP A 222 8.00 4.70 -5.18
C ASP A 222 6.71 4.53 -4.36
N SER A 223 6.28 5.60 -3.68
CA SER A 223 5.05 5.64 -2.89
C SER A 223 3.80 5.52 -3.75
N ALA A 224 3.74 6.26 -4.87
CA ALA A 224 2.65 6.19 -5.85
C ALA A 224 2.52 4.77 -6.43
N ALA A 225 3.62 4.20 -6.92
CA ALA A 225 3.65 2.83 -7.42
C ALA A 225 3.22 1.81 -6.36
N GLY A 226 3.59 2.04 -5.09
CA GLY A 226 3.17 1.18 -4.00
C GLY A 226 1.65 1.17 -3.80
N ARG A 227 1.00 2.34 -3.91
CA ARG A 227 -0.47 2.48 -3.90
C ARG A 227 -1.11 1.78 -5.10
N HIS A 228 -0.59 2.00 -6.31
CA HIS A 228 -1.14 1.38 -7.53
C HIS A 228 -1.02 -0.15 -7.48
N LEU A 229 0.14 -0.66 -7.05
CA LEU A 229 0.33 -2.10 -6.84
C LEU A 229 -0.72 -2.67 -5.88
N ALA A 230 -0.94 -2.03 -4.74
CA ALA A 230 -1.95 -2.46 -3.77
C ALA A 230 -3.38 -2.43 -4.35
N ALA A 231 -3.73 -1.38 -5.09
CA ALA A 231 -5.02 -1.25 -5.75
C ALA A 231 -5.28 -2.38 -6.75
N ASN A 232 -4.27 -2.72 -7.55
CA ASN A 232 -4.36 -3.77 -8.55
C ASN A 232 -4.38 -5.17 -7.92
N MET A 233 -3.64 -5.40 -6.84
CA MET A 233 -3.75 -6.62 -6.03
C MET A 233 -5.17 -6.81 -5.49
N TRP A 234 -5.70 -5.79 -4.82
CA TRP A 234 -7.06 -5.81 -4.26
C TRP A 234 -8.11 -6.07 -5.34
N HIS A 235 -8.01 -5.38 -6.48
CA HIS A 235 -8.93 -5.57 -7.60
C HIS A 235 -8.85 -7.00 -8.15
N ALA A 236 -7.64 -7.49 -8.45
CA ALA A 236 -7.45 -8.83 -9.01
C ALA A 236 -7.94 -9.95 -8.06
N LEU A 237 -7.81 -9.75 -6.75
CA LEU A 237 -8.25 -10.71 -5.74
C LEU A 237 -9.77 -10.71 -5.55
N LEU A 238 -10.40 -9.54 -5.51
CA LEU A 238 -11.78 -9.42 -5.00
C LEU A 238 -12.81 -8.93 -6.02
N HIS A 239 -12.40 -8.15 -7.02
CA HIS A 239 -13.32 -7.42 -7.90
C HIS A 239 -13.20 -7.76 -9.39
N GLU A 240 -12.10 -8.40 -9.80
CA GLU A 240 -11.89 -8.82 -11.17
C GLU A 240 -12.91 -9.88 -11.58
N LYS A 241 -13.55 -9.64 -12.74
CA LYS A 241 -14.60 -10.49 -13.31
C LYS A 241 -14.06 -11.40 -14.39
N ASP A 242 -12.97 -11.01 -15.06
CA ASP A 242 -12.29 -11.86 -16.03
C ASP A 242 -11.54 -12.99 -15.29
N VAL A 243 -11.98 -14.23 -15.49
CA VAL A 243 -11.42 -15.44 -14.86
C VAL A 243 -9.93 -15.62 -15.18
N ASN A 244 -9.46 -15.10 -16.32
CA ASN A 244 -8.06 -15.19 -16.72
C ASN A 244 -7.18 -14.18 -15.96
N LYS A 245 -7.76 -13.07 -15.51
CA LYS A 245 -7.05 -12.00 -14.77
C LYS A 245 -7.23 -12.09 -13.26
N LYS A 246 -8.35 -12.69 -12.81
CA LYS A 246 -8.66 -12.88 -11.40
C LYS A 246 -7.60 -13.73 -10.70
N ILE A 247 -7.24 -13.37 -9.47
CA ILE A 247 -6.38 -14.19 -8.62
C ILE A 247 -7.26 -14.95 -7.63
N THR A 248 -7.19 -16.28 -7.67
CA THR A 248 -8.00 -17.14 -6.81
C THR A 248 -7.28 -17.35 -5.47
N CYS A 249 -7.84 -16.82 -4.39
CA CYS A 249 -7.28 -16.98 -3.04
C CYS A 249 -8.41 -17.35 -2.04
N PRO A 250 -8.84 -18.62 -2.00
CA PRO A 250 -9.95 -19.05 -1.15
C PRO A 250 -9.70 -18.83 0.34
N THR A 251 -8.44 -18.89 0.79
CA THR A 251 -8.11 -18.63 2.20
C THR A 251 -8.39 -17.17 2.57
N LEU A 252 -8.02 -16.21 1.71
CA LEU A 252 -8.32 -14.79 1.92
C LEU A 252 -9.83 -14.55 1.98
N LEU A 253 -10.61 -15.15 1.07
CA LEU A 253 -12.06 -15.00 1.04
C LEU A 253 -12.71 -15.55 2.33
N SER A 254 -12.21 -16.67 2.82
CA SER A 254 -12.68 -17.28 4.06
C SER A 254 -12.37 -16.41 5.28
N VAL A 255 -11.15 -15.87 5.38
CA VAL A 255 -10.77 -14.92 6.42
C VAL A 255 -11.61 -13.64 6.35
N LEU A 256 -11.79 -13.08 5.16
CA LEU A 256 -12.61 -11.87 4.95
C LEU A 256 -14.07 -12.09 5.37
N ALA A 257 -14.66 -13.24 5.04
CA ALA A 257 -16.02 -13.57 5.46
C ALA A 257 -16.16 -13.63 6.99
N ARG A 258 -15.17 -14.20 7.68
CA ARG A 258 -15.14 -14.23 9.15
C ARG A 258 -14.92 -12.84 9.75
N ALA A 259 -14.00 -12.06 9.20
CA ALA A 259 -13.75 -10.68 9.63
C ALA A 259 -15.02 -9.82 9.48
N LYS A 260 -15.78 -9.97 8.40
CA LYS A 260 -17.08 -9.29 8.21
C LYS A 260 -18.08 -9.58 9.32
N ALA A 261 -18.07 -10.79 9.89
CA ALA A 261 -19.00 -11.20 10.94
C ALA A 261 -18.64 -10.64 12.34
N GLU A 262 -17.44 -10.09 12.52
CA GLU A 262 -17.00 -9.51 13.81
C GLU A 262 -17.55 -8.10 14.05
N TRP A 263 -17.93 -7.41 12.97
CA TRP A 263 -18.38 -6.02 13.03
C TRP A 263 -19.91 -5.94 12.91
N PRO A 264 -20.56 -5.02 13.65
CA PRO A 264 -22.00 -4.82 13.55
C PRO A 264 -22.38 -4.33 12.14
N GLN A 265 -23.54 -4.79 11.64
CA GLN A 265 -24.09 -4.36 10.35
C GLN A 265 -24.63 -2.92 10.38
#